data_AF-A0AAW7AUS9-F1
#
_entry.id   AF-A0AAW7AUS9-F1
#
_cell.length_a   1.000
_cell.length_b   1.000
_cell.length_c   1.000
_cell.angle_alpha   90.00
_cell.angle_beta   90.00
_cell.angle_gamma   90.00
#
_symmetry.space_group_name_H-M   'P 1'
#
loop_
_entity.id
_entity.type
_entity.pdbx_description
1 polymer ?
#
loop_
_entity_poly.entity_id
_entity_poly.type
_entity_poly.pdbx_seq_one_letter_code
_entity_poly.pdbx_strand_id
1 'polypeptide(L)'
;MTLFTALNKALMGNINNQTRLKVVVPSELSAVMTYTNSFGITLEDMLKKSWPNMEIVFLPEAGVTMSGGYTSANVMQMFAPEIDGVETVSTAFTEKLTMHRIEQYSTNARQKMSRGGWGTIWKRPMAVAQMVGI
;
A
#
# COMPACT_ATOMS: atom_id res chain seq x y z
N MET A 1 -15.48 0.57 14.34
CA MET A 1 -15.72 -0.27 13.15
C MET A 1 -14.38 -0.82 12.69
N THR A 2 -14.30 -2.08 12.28
CA THR A 2 -13.05 -2.67 11.75
C THR A 2 -12.88 -2.30 10.27
N LEU A 3 -11.64 -2.19 9.79
CA LEU A 3 -11.31 -1.75 8.43
C LEU A 3 -12.04 -2.58 7.35
N PHE A 4 -12.13 -3.90 7.57
CA PHE A 4 -12.85 -4.82 6.69
C PHE A 4 -14.36 -4.54 6.63
N THR A 5 -15.00 -4.19 7.75
CA THR A 5 -16.44 -3.84 7.75
C THR A 5 -16.73 -2.54 7.01
N ALA A 6 -15.81 -1.56 7.06
CA ALA A 6 -15.93 -0.33 6.30
C ALA A 6 -15.80 -0.57 4.79
N LEU A 7 -14.83 -1.40 4.39
CA LEU A 7 -14.63 -1.82 3.00
C LEU A 7 -15.85 -2.59 2.47
N ASN A 8 -16.35 -3.55 3.25
CA ASN A 8 -17.50 -4.37 2.84
C ASN A 8 -18.79 -3.53 2.72
N LYS A 9 -18.96 -2.52 3.58
CA LYS A 9 -20.05 -1.55 3.46
C LYS A 9 -19.94 -0.71 2.18
N ALA A 10 -18.74 -0.25 1.84
CA ALA A 10 -18.49 0.53 0.62
C ALA A 10 -18.73 -0.28 -0.67
N LEU A 11 -18.54 -1.60 -0.60
CA LEU A 11 -18.75 -2.53 -1.72
C LEU A 11 -20.06 -3.32 -1.62
N MET A 12 -20.98 -2.86 -0.78
CA MET A 12 -22.34 -3.39 -0.63
C MET A 12 -22.40 -4.91 -0.41
N GLY A 13 -21.41 -5.50 0.28
CA GLY A 13 -21.39 -6.93 0.56
C GLY A 13 -20.67 -7.80 -0.47
N ASN A 14 -20.08 -7.23 -1.54
CA ASN A 14 -19.45 -8.02 -2.62
C ASN A 14 -18.05 -8.55 -2.27
N ILE A 15 -17.65 -8.51 -0.99
CA ILE A 15 -16.33 -8.97 -0.53
C ILE A 15 -16.46 -10.05 0.54
N ASN A 16 -15.72 -11.14 0.33
CA ASN A 16 -15.62 -12.28 1.23
C ASN A 16 -14.19 -12.37 1.80
N ASN A 17 -13.99 -13.16 2.88
CA ASN A 17 -12.66 -13.34 3.49
C ASN A 17 -11.61 -13.98 2.56
N GLN A 18 -12.04 -14.56 1.44
CA GLN A 18 -11.19 -15.20 0.43
C GLN A 18 -10.79 -14.26 -0.71
N THR A 19 -11.36 -13.05 -0.80
CA THR A 19 -10.97 -12.12 -1.86
C THR A 19 -9.54 -11.66 -1.67
N ARG A 20 -8.82 -11.45 -2.78
CA ARG A 20 -7.50 -10.86 -2.73
C ARG A 20 -7.61 -9.45 -2.17
N LEU A 21 -6.89 -9.16 -1.08
CA LEU A 21 -6.86 -7.84 -0.44
C LEU A 21 -5.43 -7.38 -0.32
N LYS A 22 -5.18 -6.09 -0.54
CA LYS A 22 -3.88 -5.47 -0.30
C LYS A 22 -4.02 -4.51 0.87
N VAL A 23 -3.21 -4.70 1.89
CA VAL A 23 -3.19 -3.85 3.07
C VAL A 23 -1.87 -3.10 3.11
N VAL A 24 -1.95 -1.79 3.00
CA VAL A 24 -0.83 -0.87 3.12
C VAL A 24 -0.70 -0.46 4.57
N VAL A 25 0.43 -0.80 5.16
CA VAL A 25 0.74 -0.52 6.56
C VAL A 25 1.99 0.35 6.62
N PRO A 26 2.08 1.31 7.55
CA PRO A 26 3.33 2.00 7.86
C PRO A 26 4.45 1.01 8.19
N SER A 27 5.65 1.23 7.63
CA SER A 27 6.80 0.35 7.90
C SER A 27 7.20 0.27 9.38
N GLU A 28 6.83 1.28 10.18
CA GLU A 28 7.03 1.30 11.64
C GLU A 28 6.29 0.16 12.35
N LEU A 29 5.12 -0.23 11.84
CA LEU A 29 4.31 -1.31 12.42
C LEU A 29 4.80 -2.69 11.97
N SER A 30 5.86 -2.78 11.16
CA SER A 30 6.46 -4.07 10.78
C SER A 30 6.94 -4.85 12.00
N ALA A 31 7.46 -4.18 13.03
CA ALA A 31 7.88 -4.84 14.26
C ALA A 31 6.67 -5.38 15.06
N VAL A 32 5.54 -4.68 15.01
CA VAL A 32 4.31 -5.06 15.72
C VAL A 32 3.73 -6.37 15.17
N MET A 33 3.92 -6.64 13.88
CA MET A 33 3.47 -7.89 13.25
C MET A 33 4.19 -9.14 13.79
N THR A 34 5.42 -8.96 14.30
CA THR A 34 6.21 -10.04 14.92
C THR A 34 5.93 -10.25 16.40
N TYR A 35 5.08 -9.41 17.02
CA TYR A 35 4.75 -9.60 18.43
C TYR A 35 3.94 -10.88 18.64
N THR A 36 4.43 -11.68 19.58
CA THR A 36 3.83 -12.93 20.02
C THR A 36 2.85 -12.65 21.16
N ASN A 37 1.64 -13.20 21.05
CA ASN A 37 0.69 -13.23 22.16
C ASN A 37 1.11 -14.29 23.19
N SER A 38 0.56 -14.28 24.41
CA SER A 38 0.81 -15.25 25.49
C SER A 38 0.62 -16.73 25.09
N PHE A 39 0.00 -16.98 23.94
CA PHE A 39 -0.20 -18.31 23.34
C PHE A 39 0.88 -18.71 22.32
N GLY A 40 1.95 -17.92 22.16
CA GLY A 40 3.03 -18.25 21.22
C GLY A 40 2.70 -18.02 19.75
N ILE A 41 1.52 -17.48 19.42
CA ILE A 41 1.07 -17.21 18.06
C ILE A 41 1.41 -15.76 17.71
N THR A 42 2.00 -15.56 16.53
CA THR A 42 2.31 -14.23 16.01
C THR A 42 1.06 -13.56 15.44
N LEU A 43 1.03 -12.23 15.44
CA LEU A 43 -0.06 -11.48 14.82
C LEU A 43 -0.18 -11.78 13.31
N GLU A 44 0.96 -11.98 12.64
CA GLU A 44 1.00 -12.35 11.22
C GLU A 44 0.29 -13.68 10.94
N ASP A 45 0.48 -14.69 11.79
CA ASP A 45 -0.19 -15.99 11.64
C ASP A 45 -1.71 -15.89 11.85
N MET A 46 -2.15 -15.04 12.79
CA MET A 46 -3.57 -14.77 12.99
C MET A 46 -4.20 -14.09 11.78
N LEU A 47 -3.49 -13.12 11.18
CA LEU A 47 -3.95 -12.40 10.00
C LEU A 47 -4.04 -13.32 8.77
N LYS A 48 -3.04 -14.18 8.55
CA LYS A 48 -3.05 -15.17 7.46
C LYS A 48 -4.18 -16.19 7.61
N LYS A 49 -4.49 -16.60 8.84
CA LYS A 49 -5.60 -17.53 9.11
C LYS A 49 -6.97 -16.89 8.87
N SER A 50 -7.11 -15.60 9.17
CA SER A 50 -8.37 -14.86 8.94
C SER A 50 -8.58 -14.47 7.48
N TRP A 51 -7.51 -14.12 6.76
CA TRP A 51 -7.54 -13.69 5.36
C TRP A 51 -6.39 -14.33 4.57
N PRO A 52 -6.59 -15.53 3.99
CA PRO A 52 -5.50 -16.31 3.38
C PRO A 52 -4.91 -15.65 2.12
N ASN A 53 -5.69 -14.84 1.40
CA ASN A 53 -5.29 -14.21 0.14
C ASN A 53 -4.89 -12.74 0.30
N MET A 54 -4.58 -12.32 1.53
CA MET A 54 -4.21 -10.94 1.83
C MET A 54 -2.70 -10.73 1.68
N GLU A 55 -2.32 -9.65 0.99
CA GLU A 55 -0.94 -9.21 0.79
C GLU A 55 -0.69 -7.96 1.64
N ILE A 56 0.28 -8.04 2.56
CA ILE A 56 0.68 -6.91 3.41
C ILE A 56 1.84 -6.19 2.72
N VAL A 57 1.65 -4.91 2.41
CA VAL A 57 2.64 -4.05 1.77
C VAL A 57 3.04 -2.98 2.77
N PHE A 58 4.34 -2.90 3.06
CA PHE A 58 4.88 -1.89 3.95
C PHE A 58 5.27 -0.64 3.15
N LEU A 59 4.67 0.50 3.50
CA LEU A 59 4.97 1.79 2.87
C LEU A 59 5.56 2.74 3.93
N PRO A 60 6.81 3.19 3.79
CA PRO A 60 7.43 4.09 4.77
C PRO A 60 6.76 5.49 4.77
N GLU A 61 6.23 5.93 3.63
CA GLU A 61 5.55 7.23 3.49
C GLU A 61 4.19 7.29 4.22
N ALA A 62 3.64 6.14 4.61
CA ALA A 62 2.38 6.05 5.35
C ALA A 62 2.54 6.28 6.87
N GLY A 63 3.79 6.30 7.37
CA GLY A 63 4.11 6.50 8.79
C GLY A 63 4.60 7.91 9.10
N VAL A 64 4.31 8.44 10.28
CA VAL A 64 4.74 9.80 10.68
C VAL A 64 6.26 9.92 10.90
N THR A 65 6.89 8.82 11.32
CA THR A 65 8.26 8.76 11.83
C THR A 65 9.25 8.44 10.71
N MET A 66 8.87 7.56 9.79
CA MET A 66 9.70 7.15 8.63
C MET A 66 9.39 7.94 7.35
N SER A 67 8.31 8.73 7.31
CA SER A 67 8.00 9.66 6.20
C SER A 67 8.79 10.97 6.27
N GLY A 68 9.69 11.18 7.24
CA GLY A 68 10.44 12.43 7.35
C GLY A 68 9.58 13.67 7.68
N GLY A 69 8.41 13.47 8.31
CA GLY A 69 7.56 14.56 8.82
C GLY A 69 6.52 15.13 7.85
N TYR A 70 6.32 14.55 6.66
CA TYR A 70 5.33 15.03 5.69
C TYR A 70 3.88 14.60 6.00
N THR A 71 3.70 13.56 6.81
CA THR A 71 2.39 13.00 7.16
C THR A 71 2.14 13.19 8.65
N SER A 72 1.00 13.79 9.01
CA SER A 72 0.66 14.14 10.41
C SER A 72 0.05 12.98 11.22
N ALA A 73 -0.31 11.88 10.56
CA ALA A 73 -0.91 10.71 11.20
C ALA A 73 -0.54 9.41 10.45
N ASN A 74 -0.39 8.32 11.20
CA ASN A 74 -0.20 6.99 10.62
C ASN A 74 -1.47 6.57 9.88
N VAL A 75 -1.34 6.27 8.59
CA VAL A 75 -2.46 5.86 7.73
C VAL A 75 -2.29 4.39 7.38
N MET A 76 -3.33 3.60 7.63
CA MET A 76 -3.45 2.23 7.12
C MET A 76 -4.57 2.21 6.09
N GLN A 77 -4.29 1.69 4.90
CA GLN A 77 -5.27 1.58 3.82
C GLN A 77 -5.41 0.11 3.43
N MET A 78 -6.64 -0.36 3.34
CA MET A 78 -6.96 -1.66 2.76
C MET A 78 -7.70 -1.41 1.46
N PHE A 79 -7.24 -2.04 0.38
CA PHE A 79 -7.91 -1.96 -0.90
C PHE A 79 -8.04 -3.33 -1.56
N ALA A 80 -9.12 -3.50 -2.31
CA ALA A 80 -9.31 -4.65 -3.19
C ALA A 80 -8.68 -4.34 -4.57
N PRO A 81 -7.58 -5.01 -4.97
CA PRO A 81 -6.89 -4.74 -6.23
C PRO A 81 -7.74 -5.04 -7.46
N GLU A 82 -8.69 -5.97 -7.35
CA GLU A 82 -9.57 -6.39 -8.43
C GLU A 82 -10.98 -6.62 -7.88
N ILE A 83 -11.98 -6.10 -8.59
CA ILE A 83 -13.39 -6.33 -8.30
C ILE A 83 -14.07 -6.68 -9.63
N ASP A 84 -14.75 -7.82 -9.68
CA ASP A 84 -15.45 -8.33 -10.88
C ASP A 84 -14.59 -8.38 -12.14
N GLY A 85 -13.32 -8.83 -12.04
CA GLY A 85 -12.44 -8.91 -13.22
C GLY A 85 -11.77 -7.61 -13.62
N VAL A 86 -12.06 -6.50 -12.93
CA VAL A 86 -11.54 -5.17 -13.27
C VAL A 86 -10.55 -4.70 -12.21
N GLU A 87 -9.34 -4.37 -12.65
CA GLU A 87 -8.30 -3.79 -11.80
C GLU A 87 -8.74 -2.42 -11.26
N THR A 88 -8.80 -2.30 -9.94
CA THR A 88 -9.26 -1.12 -9.20
C THR A 88 -8.30 0.04 -9.34
N VAL A 89 -7.00 -0.22 -9.26
CA VAL A 89 -5.94 0.78 -9.21
C VAL A 89 -4.88 0.40 -10.23
N SER A 90 -4.60 1.30 -11.17
CA SER A 90 -3.55 1.10 -12.16
C SER A 90 -2.60 2.30 -12.15
N THR A 91 -1.29 2.04 -12.22
CA THR A 91 -0.29 3.11 -12.30
C THR A 91 -0.05 3.48 -13.76
N ALA A 92 -0.29 4.75 -14.11
CA ALA A 92 -0.20 5.22 -15.48
C ALA A 92 1.08 6.03 -15.70
N PHE A 93 1.88 5.59 -16.66
CA PHE A 93 3.10 6.27 -17.08
C PHE A 93 2.97 6.68 -18.53
N THR A 94 3.22 7.95 -18.84
CA THR A 94 3.27 8.43 -20.23
C THR A 94 4.58 8.11 -20.90
N GLU A 95 5.65 8.08 -20.13
CA GLU A 95 6.98 7.82 -20.65
C GLU A 95 7.69 6.82 -19.75
N LYS A 96 8.40 5.89 -20.38
CA LYS A 96 9.34 5.01 -19.67
C LYS A 96 10.48 5.88 -19.12
N LEU A 97 11.09 5.44 -18.02
CA LEU A 97 12.28 6.12 -17.49
C LEU A 97 13.38 6.09 -18.55
N THR A 98 13.72 7.26 -19.07
CA THR A 98 14.77 7.43 -20.07
C THR A 98 15.97 8.10 -19.43
N MET A 99 17.12 7.47 -19.58
CA MET A 99 18.39 8.01 -19.13
C MET A 99 19.02 8.78 -20.29
N HIS A 100 19.23 10.08 -20.10
CA HIS A 100 19.84 10.93 -21.11
C HIS A 100 21.36 10.75 -21.14
N ARG A 101 22.01 11.43 -22.10
CA ARG A 101 23.46 11.43 -22.24
C ARG A 101 24.13 11.83 -20.93
N ILE A 102 25.18 11.09 -20.58
CA ILE A 102 26.02 11.36 -19.41
C ILE A 102 26.94 12.54 -19.74
N GLU A 103 26.86 13.60 -18.94
CA GLU A 103 27.81 14.70 -18.99
C GLU A 103 28.95 14.40 -18.02
N GLN A 104 30.16 14.23 -18.59
CA GLN A 104 31.37 13.99 -17.82
C GLN A 104 32.05 15.32 -17.53
N TYR A 105 32.22 15.61 -16.24
CA TYR A 105 33.10 16.67 -15.73
C TYR A 105 34.42 16.07 -15.26
N SER A 106 35.40 16.93 -14.96
CA SER A 106 36.76 16.53 -14.57
C SER A 106 36.85 15.58 -13.37
N THR A 107 35.84 15.54 -12.50
CA THR A 107 35.82 14.65 -11.31
C THR A 107 34.43 14.05 -11.03
N ASN A 108 33.41 14.37 -11.83
CA ASN A 108 32.04 13.93 -11.58
C ASN A 108 31.30 13.64 -12.89
N ALA A 109 30.40 12.66 -12.87
CA ALA A 109 29.46 12.41 -13.96
C ALA A 109 28.05 12.80 -13.52
N ARG A 110 27.35 13.55 -14.37
CA ARG A 110 25.94 13.89 -14.16
C ARG A 110 25.10 13.27 -15.26
N GLN A 111 24.02 12.61 -14.88
CA GLN A 111 23.07 12.01 -15.81
C GLN A 111 21.66 12.45 -15.47
N LYS A 112 20.99 13.10 -16.43
CA LYS A 112 19.58 13.43 -16.29
C LYS A 112 18.75 12.19 -16.55
N MET A 113 17.86 11.87 -15.63
CA MET A 113 16.82 10.86 -15.83
C MET A 113 15.49 11.60 -15.96
N SER A 114 14.78 11.40 -17.06
CA SER A 114 13.44 11.94 -17.24
C SER A 114 12.41 10.81 -17.26
N ARG A 115 11.23 11.12 -16.71
CA ARG A 115 10.08 10.23 -16.75
C ARG A 115 8.81 11.05 -16.61
N GLY A 116 7.86 10.82 -17.50
CA GLY A 116 6.49 11.33 -17.38
C GLY A 116 5.59 10.31 -16.69
N GLY A 117 4.93 10.72 -15.61
CA GLY A 117 3.93 9.92 -14.90
C GLY A 117 2.61 10.68 -14.79
N TRP A 118 1.50 9.99 -15.02
CA TRP A 118 0.14 10.51 -14.75
C TRP A 118 -0.32 10.22 -13.33
N GLY A 119 0.52 9.54 -12.55
CA GLY A 119 0.18 9.08 -11.21
C GLY A 119 -0.64 7.80 -11.26
N THR A 120 -1.52 7.67 -10.27
CA THR A 120 -2.29 6.45 -10.04
C THR A 120 -3.74 6.68 -10.42
N ILE A 121 -4.23 5.90 -11.40
CA ILE A 121 -5.62 5.96 -11.84
C ILE A 121 -6.45 5.00 -10.99
N TRP A 122 -7.45 5.56 -10.33
CA TRP A 122 -8.41 4.83 -9.50
C TRP A 122 -9.72 4.66 -10.27
N LYS A 123 -9.99 3.44 -10.73
CA LYS A 123 -11.20 3.13 -11.50
C LYS A 123 -12.42 2.92 -10.60
N ARG A 124 -12.22 2.38 -9.40
CA ARG A 124 -13.28 2.13 -8.41
C ARG A 124 -12.89 2.74 -7.05
N PRO A 125 -13.22 4.01 -6.79
CA PRO A 125 -12.80 4.69 -5.56
C PRO A 125 -13.43 4.09 -4.28
N MET A 126 -14.56 3.39 -4.41
CA MET A 126 -15.22 2.73 -3.27
C MET A 126 -14.47 1.49 -2.75
N ALA A 127 -13.44 1.04 -3.47
CA ALA A 127 -12.68 -0.16 -3.16
C ALA A 127 -11.56 0.06 -2.14
N VAL A 128 -11.48 1.23 -1.51
CA VAL A 128 -10.55 1.53 -0.42
C VAL A 128 -11.30 1.78 0.88
N ALA A 129 -10.74 1.27 1.97
CA ALA A 129 -11.04 1.72 3.33
C ALA A 129 -9.74 2.22 3.96
N GLN A 130 -9.82 3.36 4.65
CA GLN A 130 -8.68 3.96 5.33
C GLN A 130 -8.95 4.15 6.81
N MET A 131 -7.93 3.96 7.63
CA MET A 131 -7.91 4.28 9.05
C MET A 131 -6.71 5.20 9.32
N VAL A 132 -6.96 6.23 10.13
CA VAL A 132 -5.97 7.27 10.47
C VAL A 132 -5.77 7.24 11.99
N GLY A 133 -4.52 7.32 12.44
CA GLY A 133 -4.16 7.41 13.86
C GLY A 133 -3.88 6.06 14.54
N ILE A 134 -3.18 5.16 13.85
CA ILE A 134 -2.76 3.84 14.38
C ILE A 134 -1.40 3.94 15.07
#